data_AF-A0A026W1S6-F1
#
_entry.id   AF-A0A026W1S6-F1
#
_cell.length_a   1.000
_cell.length_b   1.000
_cell.length_c   1.000
_cell.angle_alpha   90.00
_cell.angle_beta   90.00
_cell.angle_gamma   90.00
#
_symmetry.space_group_name_H-M   'P 1'
#
loop_
_entity.id
_entity.type
_entity.pdbx_description
1 polymer ?
#
loop_
_entity_poly.entity_id
_entity_poly.type
_entity_poly.pdbx_seq_one_letter_code
_entity_poly.pdbx_strand_id
1 'polypeptide(L)'
;MSANDEGRVFRNLDYKSDTDYVIKVAKTLLTPVGIWPLYRGNSTSDKIKNFLQTGVIFCLMCFLLVPHVIYTFFDAEDLSRYMKVIGAQVFSLLAIIKFWTMIINREGIRYCLQQMEIQYRDVECEEDRLVMTNSAKIGRLFTVAYLGLSYGGALPYHIIMPLLADRVVKSDNTTQIPLPYLSNYIFFVVEDSPLYEIVFVSQIFISSIILSTNCGVYSLIATCVMHGCCLFEVVRRKMETILSNGTDDLHRRLGQVIEHHIQAIRFAEMIEKSLNIVFLCEMVGCTVIICFLEFGVLKEWEDGKVLPMGTYFVLMTSMYINVYIISAIGDRLKEESEKVGESSYFIEWYNLPTNIVGYLILMIIRSGRPSTLTAAKIFDLSLQGFCEVCKTSAAYFNFIRAMTT
;
A
#
# COMPACT_ATOMS: atom_id res chain seq x y z
N MET A 1 34.26 -29.75 33.85
CA MET A 1 34.94 -28.44 33.72
C MET A 1 34.94 -28.11 32.24
N SER A 2 34.16 -27.18 31.70
CA SER A 2 33.58 -25.91 32.16
C SER A 2 32.19 -25.80 31.48
N ALA A 3 31.03 -25.59 32.10
CA ALA A 3 30.63 -24.68 33.19
C ALA A 3 30.98 -23.20 32.89
N ASN A 4 30.51 -22.66 31.76
CA ASN A 4 30.42 -21.20 31.53
C ASN A 4 29.63 -20.79 30.26
N ASP A 5 28.40 -21.29 30.05
CA ASP A 5 27.53 -20.74 28.97
C ASP A 5 26.09 -20.42 29.44
N GLU A 6 25.88 -20.29 30.75
CA GLU A 6 24.66 -19.69 31.30
C GLU A 6 24.82 -18.17 31.31
N GLY A 7 24.17 -17.48 30.37
CA GLY A 7 23.89 -16.04 30.51
C GLY A 7 24.24 -15.12 29.34
N ARG A 8 24.46 -15.60 28.11
CA ARG A 8 24.46 -14.69 26.94
C ARG A 8 23.02 -14.39 26.54
N VAL A 9 22.48 -13.28 27.05
CA VAL A 9 21.27 -12.63 26.51
C VAL A 9 21.48 -12.47 25.00
N PHE A 10 20.67 -13.14 24.19
CA PHE A 10 20.74 -13.03 22.75
C PHE A 10 20.61 -11.56 22.36
N ARG A 11 21.49 -11.11 21.47
CA ARG A 11 21.55 -9.71 21.06
C ARG A 11 21.68 -9.68 19.55
N ASN A 12 20.69 -9.10 18.87
CA ASN A 12 20.75 -8.98 17.42
C ASN A 12 21.79 -7.91 17.03
N LEU A 13 22.99 -8.33 16.65
CA LEU A 13 24.05 -7.42 16.19
C LEU A 13 23.74 -6.86 14.78
N ASP A 14 22.95 -7.59 13.99
CA ASP A 14 22.63 -7.28 12.60
C ASP A 14 21.32 -6.51 12.42
N TYR A 15 20.69 -6.05 13.52
CA TYR A 15 19.37 -5.39 13.49
C TYR A 15 19.26 -4.23 12.50
N LYS A 16 20.35 -3.48 12.26
CA LYS A 16 20.38 -2.39 11.27
C LYS A 16 20.28 -2.90 9.84
N SER A 17 20.96 -4.00 9.55
CA SER A 17 20.92 -4.66 8.23
C SER A 17 19.53 -5.23 7.99
N ASP A 18 18.96 -5.90 9.01
CA ASP A 18 17.60 -6.45 8.95
C ASP A 18 16.57 -5.35 8.71
N THR A 19 16.62 -4.27 9.51
CA THR A 19 15.70 -3.14 9.39
C THR A 19 15.84 -2.45 8.04
N ASP A 20 17.08 -2.19 7.57
CA ASP A 20 17.30 -1.57 6.26
C ASP A 20 16.79 -2.47 5.13
N TYR A 21 16.95 -3.79 5.22
CA TYR A 21 16.39 -4.76 4.26
C TYR A 21 14.87 -4.62 4.14
N VAL A 22 14.15 -4.51 5.26
CA VAL A 22 12.68 -4.43 5.28
C VAL A 22 12.18 -3.10 4.69
N ILE A 23 12.83 -1.98 5.03
CA ILE A 23 12.37 -0.65 4.63
C ILE A 23 12.94 -0.17 3.30
N LYS A 24 13.94 -0.87 2.72
CA LYS A 24 14.74 -0.41 1.58
C LYS A 24 13.91 0.08 0.40
N VAL A 25 12.88 -0.68 0.02
CA VAL A 25 12.08 -0.39 -1.18
C VAL A 25 11.25 0.88 -0.95
N ALA A 26 10.47 0.92 0.13
CA ALA A 26 9.70 2.11 0.51
C ALA A 26 10.60 3.34 0.67
N LYS A 27 11.76 3.20 1.33
CA LYS A 27 12.76 4.26 1.49
C LYS A 27 13.28 4.78 0.16
N THR A 28 13.62 3.88 -0.77
CA THR A 28 14.15 4.26 -2.08
C THR A 28 13.12 4.99 -2.94
N LEU A 29 11.85 4.56 -2.89
CA LEU A 29 10.78 5.14 -3.69
C LEU A 29 10.23 6.46 -3.09
N LEU A 30 10.12 6.56 -1.76
CA LEU A 30 9.50 7.72 -1.10
C LEU A 30 10.48 8.85 -0.78
N THR A 31 11.80 8.58 -0.73
CA THR A 31 12.81 9.62 -0.46
C THR A 31 12.89 10.68 -1.57
N PRO A 32 12.93 10.33 -2.87
CA PRO A 32 12.93 11.31 -3.97
C PRO A 32 11.63 12.11 -4.07
N VAL A 33 10.52 11.57 -3.54
CA VAL A 33 9.20 12.22 -3.50
C VAL A 33 9.09 13.19 -2.31
N GLY A 34 9.97 13.08 -1.32
CA GLY A 34 9.98 13.92 -0.11
C GLY A 34 8.98 13.48 0.98
N ILE A 35 8.38 12.29 0.83
CA ILE A 35 7.39 11.74 1.77
C ILE A 35 8.06 10.92 2.88
N TRP A 36 9.28 10.42 2.65
CA TRP A 36 9.93 9.51 3.59
C TRP A 36 10.00 10.10 5.02
N PRO A 37 9.38 9.45 6.02
CA PRO A 37 9.11 10.06 7.33
C PRO A 37 10.33 10.11 8.25
N LEU A 38 11.35 9.27 8.02
CA LEU A 38 12.60 9.31 8.78
C LEU A 38 13.53 10.37 8.17
N TYR A 39 13.65 11.51 8.86
CA TYR A 39 14.44 12.66 8.44
C TYR A 39 15.92 12.32 8.17
N ARG A 40 16.45 12.86 7.06
CA ARG A 40 17.85 13.26 6.93
C ARG A 40 18.07 14.51 7.79
N GLY A 41 18.48 14.36 9.05
CA GLY A 41 18.90 15.46 9.92
C GLY A 41 17.79 16.35 10.50
N ASN A 42 18.02 16.88 11.71
CA ASN A 42 17.13 17.82 12.41
C ASN A 42 17.43 19.30 12.08
N SER A 43 18.29 19.58 11.08
CA SER A 43 18.71 20.94 10.75
C SER A 43 17.57 21.74 10.12
N THR A 44 17.56 23.06 10.34
CA THR A 44 16.62 23.99 9.68
C THR A 44 16.73 23.92 8.15
N SER A 45 17.94 23.68 7.63
CA SER A 45 18.17 23.49 6.19
C SER A 45 17.45 22.27 5.63
N ASP A 46 17.43 21.15 6.37
CA ASP A 46 16.81 19.90 5.91
C ASP A 46 15.28 20.02 5.89
N LYS A 47 14.70 20.76 6.84
CA LYS A 47 13.26 21.06 6.85
C LYS A 47 12.85 21.91 5.63
N ILE A 48 13.63 22.93 5.28
CA ILE A 48 13.37 23.78 4.12
C ILE A 48 13.49 22.97 2.82
N LYS A 49 14.55 22.15 2.69
CA LYS A 49 14.71 21.26 1.51
C LYS A 49 13.53 20.33 1.32
N ASN A 50 13.06 19.69 2.40
CA ASN A 50 11.91 18.80 2.32
C ASN A 50 10.63 19.56 1.94
N PHE A 51 10.39 20.74 2.52
CA PHE A 51 9.23 21.56 2.16
C PHE A 51 9.23 21.96 0.68
N LEU A 52 10.39 22.42 0.16
CA LEU A 52 10.55 22.76 -1.25
C LEU A 52 10.34 21.54 -2.15
N GLN A 53 10.93 20.39 -1.78
CA GLN A 53 10.79 19.14 -2.52
C GLN A 53 9.32 18.69 -2.59
N THR A 54 8.61 18.68 -1.46
CA THR A 54 7.18 18.36 -1.39
C THR A 54 6.35 19.32 -2.25
N GLY A 55 6.64 20.63 -2.18
CA GLY A 55 5.95 21.64 -3.00
C GLY A 55 6.15 21.42 -4.50
N VAL A 56 7.39 21.15 -4.93
CA VAL A 56 7.70 20.88 -6.34
C VAL A 56 6.97 19.64 -6.85
N ILE A 57 7.00 18.53 -6.09
CA ILE A 57 6.31 17.30 -6.47
C ILE A 57 4.79 17.50 -6.56
N PHE A 58 4.21 18.23 -5.61
CA PHE A 58 2.78 18.56 -5.66
C PHE A 58 2.43 19.40 -6.89
N CYS A 59 3.22 20.44 -7.20
CA CYS A 59 3.04 21.24 -8.40
C CYS A 59 3.13 20.39 -9.68
N LEU A 60 4.05 19.42 -9.74
CA LEU A 60 4.17 18.50 -10.88
C LEU A 60 2.93 17.60 -11.00
N MET A 61 2.41 17.05 -9.91
CA MET A 61 1.16 16.27 -9.93
C MET A 61 -0.03 17.10 -10.40
N CYS A 62 -0.14 18.36 -9.96
CA CYS A 62 -1.18 19.28 -10.42
C CYS A 62 -1.01 19.67 -11.89
N PHE A 63 0.23 19.85 -12.36
CA PHE A 63 0.52 20.14 -13.76
C PHE A 63 0.05 19.03 -14.70
N LEU A 64 0.04 17.78 -14.24
CA LEU A 64 -0.57 16.67 -14.99
C LEU A 64 -2.09 16.63 -14.85
N LEU A 65 -2.62 16.74 -13.62
CA LEU A 65 -4.05 16.53 -13.36
C LEU A 65 -4.93 17.66 -13.90
N VAL A 66 -4.55 18.93 -13.73
CA VAL A 66 -5.43 20.07 -14.04
C VAL A 66 -5.72 20.17 -15.54
N PRO A 67 -4.72 20.18 -16.45
CA PRO A 67 -4.95 20.19 -17.89
C PRO A 67 -5.71 18.95 -18.39
N HIS A 68 -5.48 17.81 -17.74
CA HIS A 68 -6.17 16.56 -18.04
C HIS A 68 -7.65 16.62 -17.68
N VAL A 69 -8.01 17.26 -16.56
CA VAL A 69 -9.41 17.50 -16.18
C VAL A 69 -10.07 18.52 -17.09
N ILE A 70 -9.36 19.61 -17.44
CA ILE A 70 -9.86 20.63 -18.37
C ILE A 70 -10.24 19.99 -19.72
N TYR A 71 -9.37 19.14 -20.28
CA TYR A 71 -9.64 18.41 -21.52
C TYR A 71 -10.99 17.67 -21.47
N THR A 72 -11.30 17.02 -20.34
CA THR A 72 -12.56 16.29 -20.19
C THR A 72 -13.80 17.18 -20.17
N PHE A 73 -13.70 18.42 -19.68
CA PHE A 73 -14.84 19.34 -19.67
C PHE A 73 -15.06 20.07 -20.99
N PHE A 74 -13.99 20.34 -21.75
CA PHE A 74 -14.05 21.17 -22.94
C PHE A 74 -13.98 20.38 -24.26
N ASP A 75 -13.25 19.26 -24.30
CA ASP A 75 -12.92 18.56 -25.57
C ASP A 75 -13.42 17.10 -25.62
N ALA A 76 -13.90 16.54 -24.50
CA ALA A 76 -14.46 15.19 -24.49
C ALA A 76 -15.95 15.22 -24.89
N GLU A 77 -16.21 15.30 -26.19
CA GLU A 77 -17.57 15.31 -26.76
C GLU A 77 -18.26 13.94 -26.72
N ASP A 78 -17.49 12.85 -26.78
CA ASP A 78 -18.00 11.48 -26.79
C ASP A 78 -17.93 10.82 -25.41
N LEU A 79 -19.04 10.18 -25.00
CA LEU A 79 -19.11 9.38 -23.77
C LEU A 79 -18.01 8.29 -23.74
N SER A 80 -17.69 7.68 -24.88
CA SER A 80 -16.60 6.68 -24.96
C SER A 80 -15.22 7.29 -24.66
N ARG A 81 -14.93 8.48 -25.16
CA ARG A 81 -13.68 9.20 -24.86
C ARG A 81 -13.63 9.62 -23.40
N TYR A 82 -14.75 10.11 -22.86
CA TYR A 82 -14.88 10.44 -21.45
C TYR A 82 -14.53 9.24 -20.54
N MET A 83 -15.10 8.06 -20.83
CA MET A 83 -14.84 6.84 -20.05
C MET A 83 -13.38 6.35 -20.11
N LYS A 84 -12.67 6.58 -21.23
CA LYS A 84 -11.25 6.19 -21.35
C LYS A 84 -10.31 7.08 -20.54
N VAL A 85 -10.70 8.33 -20.28
CA VAL A 85 -9.86 9.36 -19.66
C VAL A 85 -10.07 9.41 -18.13
N ILE A 86 -11.30 9.21 -17.67
CA ILE A 86 -11.67 9.34 -16.25
C ILE A 86 -10.92 8.36 -15.33
N GLY A 87 -10.62 7.14 -15.78
CA GLY A 87 -9.84 6.18 -14.99
C GLY A 87 -8.45 6.71 -14.62
N ALA A 88 -7.75 7.34 -15.56
CA ALA A 88 -6.43 7.93 -15.35
C ALA A 88 -6.49 9.20 -14.48
N GLN A 89 -7.59 9.97 -14.56
CA GLN A 89 -7.84 11.13 -13.68
C GLN A 89 -8.09 10.68 -12.25
N VAL A 90 -8.94 9.67 -12.04
CA VAL A 90 -9.21 9.08 -10.72
C VAL A 90 -7.90 8.55 -10.13
N PHE A 91 -7.09 7.81 -10.91
CA PHE A 91 -5.79 7.34 -10.44
C PHE A 91 -4.85 8.48 -9.99
N SER A 92 -4.79 9.56 -10.77
CA SER A 92 -3.98 10.74 -10.44
C SER A 92 -4.50 11.48 -9.20
N LEU A 93 -5.81 11.61 -9.06
CA LEU A 93 -6.46 12.20 -7.88
C LEU A 93 -6.18 11.39 -6.61
N LEU A 94 -6.33 10.06 -6.68
CA LEU A 94 -6.03 9.17 -5.55
C LEU A 94 -4.55 9.27 -5.15
N ALA A 95 -3.63 9.42 -6.10
CA ALA A 95 -2.22 9.62 -5.80
C ALA A 95 -1.98 10.91 -5.00
N ILE A 96 -2.65 12.01 -5.35
CA ILE A 96 -2.57 13.28 -4.61
C ILE A 96 -3.16 13.12 -3.19
N ILE A 97 -4.29 12.43 -3.06
CA ILE A 97 -4.91 12.18 -1.74
C ILE A 97 -3.95 11.36 -0.86
N LYS A 98 -3.36 10.29 -1.41
CA LYS A 98 -2.37 9.46 -0.70
C LYS A 98 -1.12 10.26 -0.34
N PHE A 99 -0.62 11.09 -1.26
CA PHE A 99 0.52 11.98 -1.04
C PHE A 99 0.30 12.87 0.19
N TRP A 100 -0.85 13.56 0.26
CA TRP A 100 -1.18 14.41 1.41
C TRP A 100 -1.47 13.62 2.69
N THR A 101 -2.15 12.48 2.59
CA THR A 101 -2.43 11.62 3.74
C THR A 101 -1.13 11.17 4.41
N MET A 102 -0.14 10.77 3.62
CA MET A 102 1.18 10.38 4.10
C MET A 102 1.93 11.53 4.79
N ILE A 103 1.79 12.76 4.28
CA ILE A 103 2.40 13.95 4.88
C ILE A 103 1.73 14.33 6.20
N ILE A 104 0.40 14.27 6.25
CA ILE A 104 -0.38 14.60 7.46
C ILE A 104 -0.11 13.57 8.56
N ASN A 105 -0.12 12.27 8.23
CA ASN A 105 0.07 11.17 9.18
C ASN A 105 1.53 10.77 9.38
N ARG A 106 2.47 11.63 8.97
CA ARG A 106 3.91 11.36 9.00
C ARG A 106 4.45 10.91 10.36
N GLU A 107 3.93 11.47 11.45
CA GLU A 107 4.42 11.16 12.80
C GLU A 107 3.96 9.75 13.25
N GLY A 108 2.76 9.33 12.88
CA GLY A 108 2.28 7.98 13.15
C GLY A 108 3.09 6.92 12.39
N ILE A 109 3.37 7.19 11.11
CA ILE A 109 4.23 6.32 10.29
C ILE A 109 5.66 6.28 10.83
N ARG A 110 6.21 7.44 11.22
CA ARG A 110 7.54 7.54 11.83
C ARG A 110 7.61 6.70 13.10
N TYR A 111 6.59 6.79 13.95
CA TYR A 111 6.49 5.97 15.15
C TYR A 111 6.53 4.47 14.80
N CYS A 112 5.74 4.01 13.82
CA CYS A 112 5.76 2.60 13.41
C CYS A 112 7.16 2.15 12.95
N LEU A 113 7.86 2.96 12.13
CA LEU A 113 9.20 2.62 11.67
C LEU A 113 10.23 2.59 12.82
N GLN A 114 10.12 3.50 13.79
CA GLN A 114 10.98 3.51 14.97
C GLN A 114 10.72 2.32 15.88
N GLN A 115 9.44 1.96 16.09
CA GLN A 115 9.09 0.76 16.86
C GLN A 115 9.60 -0.50 16.20
N MET A 116 9.49 -0.60 14.87
CA MET A 116 10.05 -1.71 14.11
C MET A 116 11.56 -1.85 14.33
N GLU A 117 12.33 -0.76 14.22
CA GLU A 117 13.78 -0.79 14.47
C GLU A 117 14.13 -1.23 15.91
N ILE A 118 13.39 -0.72 16.90
CA ILE A 118 13.56 -1.09 18.32
C ILE A 118 13.28 -2.59 18.50
N GLN A 119 12.22 -3.11 17.91
CA GLN A 119 11.84 -4.52 18.02
C GLN A 119 12.82 -5.46 17.32
N TYR A 120 13.41 -5.05 16.19
CA TYR A 120 14.51 -5.80 15.56
C TYR A 120 15.78 -5.83 16.42
N ARG A 121 16.06 -4.73 17.13
CA ARG A 121 17.22 -4.61 18.03
C ARG A 121 17.05 -5.44 19.30
N ASP A 122 15.87 -5.38 19.89
CA ASP A 122 15.56 -5.94 21.20
C ASP A 122 14.96 -7.35 21.10
N VAL A 123 15.10 -8.02 19.95
CA VAL A 123 14.60 -9.38 19.75
C VAL A 123 15.33 -10.36 20.71
N GLU A 124 14.57 -11.24 21.36
CA GLU A 124 15.06 -12.05 22.48
C GLU A 124 15.66 -13.40 22.08
N CYS A 125 15.33 -13.92 20.90
CA CYS A 125 15.87 -15.20 20.44
C CYS A 125 15.99 -15.27 18.91
N GLU A 126 16.78 -16.24 18.45
CA GLU A 126 17.02 -16.46 17.02
C GLU A 126 15.76 -16.94 16.28
N GLU A 127 14.90 -17.72 16.95
CA GLU A 127 13.61 -18.14 16.40
C GLU A 127 12.71 -16.93 16.08
N ASP A 128 12.61 -15.96 17.01
CA ASP A 128 11.85 -14.73 16.78
C ASP A 128 12.45 -13.90 15.64
N ARG A 129 13.79 -13.80 15.57
CA ARG A 129 14.46 -13.15 14.42
C ARG A 129 14.11 -13.84 13.10
N LEU A 130 14.01 -15.17 13.09
CA LEU A 130 13.66 -15.94 11.91
C LEU A 130 12.20 -15.69 11.49
N VAL A 131 11.26 -15.63 12.43
CA VAL A 131 9.85 -15.27 12.18
C VAL A 131 9.76 -13.85 11.59
N MET A 132 10.47 -12.89 12.17
CA MET A 132 10.54 -11.51 11.66
C MET A 132 11.11 -11.46 10.24
N THR A 133 12.16 -12.22 9.97
CA THR A 133 12.79 -12.27 8.64
C THR A 133 11.87 -12.91 7.60
N ASN A 134 11.15 -13.98 7.97
CA ASN A 134 10.19 -14.63 7.07
C ASN A 134 8.99 -13.72 6.76
N SER A 135 8.46 -13.03 7.77
CA SER A 135 7.41 -12.02 7.56
C SER A 135 7.87 -10.88 6.66
N ALA A 136 9.09 -10.39 6.83
CA ALA A 136 9.68 -9.38 5.95
C ALA A 136 9.85 -9.87 4.50
N LYS A 137 10.24 -11.14 4.29
CA LYS A 137 10.31 -11.74 2.95
C LYS A 137 8.94 -11.79 2.26
N ILE A 138 7.88 -12.16 3.01
CA ILE A 138 6.51 -12.17 2.49
C ILE A 138 6.06 -10.74 2.12
N GLY A 139 6.27 -9.76 3.00
CA GLY A 139 5.96 -8.35 2.70
C GLY A 139 6.73 -7.82 1.47
N ARG A 140 7.98 -8.24 1.31
CA ARG A 140 8.80 -7.90 0.15
C ARG A 140 8.32 -8.60 -1.13
N LEU A 141 7.87 -9.85 -1.05
CA LEU A 141 7.28 -10.55 -2.19
C LEU A 141 6.04 -9.78 -2.69
N PHE A 142 5.14 -9.39 -1.79
CA PHE A 142 3.97 -8.57 -2.14
C PHE A 142 4.37 -7.22 -2.73
N THR A 143 5.38 -6.57 -2.17
CA THR A 143 5.91 -5.30 -2.70
C THR A 143 6.47 -5.47 -4.12
N VAL A 144 7.27 -6.51 -4.36
CA VAL A 144 7.89 -6.76 -5.67
C VAL A 144 6.85 -7.16 -6.70
N ALA A 145 5.85 -7.97 -6.31
CA ALA A 145 4.73 -8.31 -7.17
C ALA A 145 3.96 -7.05 -7.59
N TYR A 146 3.62 -6.17 -6.64
CA TYR A 146 2.94 -4.92 -6.93
C TYR A 146 3.76 -3.99 -7.82
N LEU A 147 5.06 -3.85 -7.53
CA LEU A 147 5.97 -3.02 -8.34
C LEU A 147 6.07 -3.56 -9.77
N GLY A 148 6.23 -4.87 -9.93
CA GLY A 148 6.27 -5.51 -11.25
C GLY A 148 4.98 -5.32 -12.04
N LEU A 149 3.82 -5.50 -11.41
CA LEU A 149 2.51 -5.33 -12.06
C LEU A 149 2.19 -3.86 -12.37
N SER A 150 2.58 -2.94 -11.50
CA SER A 150 2.34 -1.50 -11.67
C SER A 150 3.21 -0.92 -12.78
N TYR A 151 4.52 -1.17 -12.75
CA TYR A 151 5.44 -0.70 -13.78
C TYR A 151 5.26 -1.48 -15.09
N GLY A 152 4.95 -2.78 -15.03
CA GLY A 152 4.72 -3.62 -16.20
C GLY A 152 3.38 -3.37 -16.89
N GLY A 153 2.39 -2.80 -16.19
CA GLY A 153 1.10 -2.41 -16.78
C GLY A 153 1.04 -0.94 -17.17
N ALA A 154 1.23 -0.03 -16.20
CA ALA A 154 0.96 1.39 -16.36
C ALA A 154 1.92 2.09 -17.32
N LEU A 155 3.23 1.83 -17.25
CA LEU A 155 4.19 2.48 -18.14
C LEU A 155 4.00 2.06 -19.60
N PRO A 156 3.85 0.75 -19.93
CA PRO A 156 3.50 0.35 -21.28
C PRO A 156 2.19 0.96 -21.75
N TYR A 157 1.16 1.05 -20.90
CA TYR A 157 -0.09 1.73 -21.28
C TYR A 157 0.16 3.18 -21.72
N HIS A 158 0.90 3.98 -20.95
CA HIS A 158 1.18 5.38 -21.29
C HIS A 158 2.10 5.56 -22.51
N ILE A 159 2.94 4.59 -22.84
CA ILE A 159 3.86 4.66 -23.98
C ILE A 159 3.20 4.10 -25.25
N ILE A 160 2.52 2.96 -25.14
CA ILE A 160 1.97 2.21 -26.26
C ILE A 160 0.64 2.81 -26.72
N MET A 161 -0.25 3.19 -25.80
CA MET A 161 -1.59 3.66 -26.17
C MET A 161 -1.55 4.90 -27.09
N PRO A 162 -0.70 5.92 -26.85
CA PRO A 162 -0.57 7.04 -27.77
C PRO A 162 -0.06 6.66 -29.16
N LEU A 163 0.85 5.67 -29.24
CA LEU A 163 1.41 5.22 -30.50
C LEU A 163 0.38 4.46 -31.36
N LEU A 164 -0.55 3.77 -30.70
CA LEU A 164 -1.64 3.01 -31.33
C LEU A 164 -2.90 3.83 -31.61
N ALA A 165 -3.04 4.98 -30.95
CA ALA A 165 -4.19 5.86 -31.13
C ALA A 165 -4.16 6.56 -32.49
N ASP A 166 -5.35 6.90 -32.98
CA ASP A 166 -5.53 7.63 -34.23
C ASP A 166 -4.81 8.98 -34.16
N ARG A 167 -4.17 9.36 -35.27
CA ARG A 167 -3.42 10.62 -35.33
C ARG A 167 -4.38 11.81 -35.26
N VAL A 168 -4.01 12.81 -34.47
CA VAL A 168 -4.72 14.08 -34.42
C VAL A 168 -4.31 14.91 -35.64
N VAL A 169 -5.30 15.34 -36.44
CA VAL A 169 -5.08 16.23 -37.59
C VAL A 169 -5.06 17.66 -37.08
N LYS A 170 -3.95 18.36 -37.32
CA LYS A 170 -3.79 19.78 -36.98
C LYS A 170 -4.49 20.70 -37.99
N SER A 171 -4.65 21.96 -37.62
CA SER A 171 -5.18 23.01 -38.50
C SER A 171 -4.35 23.25 -39.77
N ASP A 172 -3.08 22.84 -39.79
CA ASP A 172 -2.17 22.91 -40.94
C ASP A 172 -2.17 21.64 -41.82
N ASN A 173 -3.13 20.72 -41.60
CA ASN A 173 -3.21 19.38 -42.23
C ASN A 173 -2.04 18.43 -41.92
N THR A 174 -1.18 18.73 -40.94
CA THR A 174 -0.19 17.77 -40.44
C THR A 174 -0.80 16.85 -39.38
N THR A 175 -0.27 15.63 -39.27
CA THR A 175 -0.78 14.62 -38.32
C THR A 175 0.17 14.43 -37.15
N GLN A 176 -0.35 14.41 -35.93
CA GLN A 176 0.40 14.30 -34.69
C GLN A 176 -0.07 13.10 -33.84
N ILE A 177 0.86 12.51 -33.09
CA ILE A 177 0.56 11.50 -32.06
C ILE A 177 -0.16 12.17 -30.89
N PRO A 178 -1.24 11.62 -30.32
CA PRO A 178 -1.84 12.20 -29.13
C PRO A 178 -0.88 12.15 -27.92
N LEU A 179 -1.12 13.00 -26.94
CA LEU A 179 -0.37 13.00 -25.68
C LEU A 179 -0.70 11.74 -24.84
N PRO A 180 0.25 11.22 -24.04
CA PRO A 180 0.03 10.11 -23.09
C PRO A 180 -1.13 10.34 -22.13
N TYR A 181 -1.30 11.59 -21.72
CA TYR A 181 -2.45 12.08 -21.00
C TYR A 181 -3.10 13.15 -21.87
N LEU A 182 -4.30 12.86 -22.40
CA LEU A 182 -5.06 13.83 -23.19
C LEU A 182 -5.33 15.06 -22.32
N SER A 183 -4.75 16.20 -22.70
CA SER A 183 -4.67 17.37 -21.83
C SER A 183 -4.85 18.63 -22.65
N ASN A 184 -5.61 19.58 -22.13
CA ASN A 184 -5.79 20.90 -22.72
C ASN A 184 -5.06 21.95 -21.86
N TYR A 185 -4.04 22.56 -22.45
CA TYR A 185 -3.25 23.60 -21.81
C TYR A 185 -3.74 24.98 -22.26
N ILE A 186 -4.54 25.64 -21.42
CA ILE A 186 -5.16 26.94 -21.75
C ILE A 186 -4.10 28.06 -21.93
N PHE A 187 -2.97 27.96 -21.24
CA PHE A 187 -2.00 29.06 -21.14
C PHE A 187 -0.95 29.08 -22.26
N PHE A 188 -0.80 28.00 -23.04
CA PHE A 188 0.17 27.91 -24.12
C PHE A 188 -0.20 26.83 -25.14
N VAL A 189 0.09 27.09 -26.42
CA VAL A 189 -0.17 26.15 -27.53
C VAL A 189 0.91 25.07 -27.51
N VAL A 190 0.51 23.81 -27.29
CA VAL A 190 1.41 22.65 -27.16
C VAL A 190 1.67 21.96 -28.49
N GLU A 191 0.95 22.31 -29.54
CA GLU A 191 0.99 21.62 -30.83
C GLU A 191 2.31 21.87 -31.59
N ASP A 192 3.01 22.97 -31.30
CA ASP A 192 4.24 23.35 -32.01
C ASP A 192 5.49 22.68 -31.43
N SER A 193 6.36 22.18 -32.32
CA SER A 193 7.71 21.69 -31.94
C SER A 193 8.62 22.89 -31.63
N PRO A 194 9.43 22.88 -30.54
CA PRO A 194 9.80 21.74 -29.69
C PRO A 194 8.96 21.56 -28.41
N LEU A 195 7.91 22.38 -28.20
CA LEU A 195 7.14 22.37 -26.95
C LEU A 195 6.36 21.06 -26.78
N TYR A 196 5.84 20.51 -27.89
CA TYR A 196 5.15 19.23 -27.90
C TYR A 196 6.01 18.11 -27.30
N GLU A 197 7.25 17.94 -27.79
CA GLU A 197 8.14 16.86 -27.34
C GLU A 197 8.51 17.04 -25.86
N ILE A 198 8.70 18.29 -25.42
CA ILE A 198 8.97 18.60 -24.01
C ILE A 198 7.79 18.20 -23.12
N VAL A 199 6.56 18.56 -23.52
CA VAL A 199 5.35 18.20 -22.75
C VAL A 199 5.17 16.69 -22.73
N PHE A 200 5.34 16.00 -23.86
CA PHE A 200 5.24 14.54 -23.96
C PHE A 200 6.18 13.84 -22.97
N VAL A 201 7.48 14.20 -22.98
CA VAL A 201 8.47 13.63 -22.07
C VAL A 201 8.17 14.00 -20.61
N SER A 202 7.71 15.24 -20.36
CA SER A 202 7.34 15.68 -19.02
C SER A 202 6.17 14.89 -18.44
N GLN A 203 5.13 14.57 -19.23
CA GLN A 203 3.99 13.78 -18.77
C GLN A 203 4.41 12.36 -18.38
N ILE A 204 5.27 11.71 -19.16
CA ILE A 204 5.81 10.38 -18.83
C ILE A 204 6.63 10.43 -17.55
N PHE A 205 7.46 11.46 -17.38
CA PHE A 205 8.27 11.64 -16.18
C PHE A 205 7.39 11.85 -14.93
N ILE A 206 6.40 12.74 -15.01
CA ILE A 206 5.46 13.00 -13.90
C ILE A 206 4.63 11.75 -13.58
N SER A 207 4.15 11.03 -14.60
CA SER A 207 3.44 9.76 -14.41
C SER A 207 4.32 8.72 -13.71
N SER A 208 5.62 8.67 -14.02
CA SER A 208 6.57 7.80 -13.34
C SER A 208 6.76 8.17 -11.87
N ILE A 209 6.73 9.47 -11.53
CA ILE A 209 6.75 9.96 -10.14
C ILE A 209 5.48 9.55 -9.39
N ILE A 210 4.30 9.71 -10.00
CA ILE A 210 3.01 9.30 -9.43
C ILE A 210 3.01 7.78 -9.17
N LEU A 211 3.47 7.00 -10.13
CA LEU A 211 3.59 5.54 -10.00
C LEU A 211 4.57 5.16 -8.89
N SER A 212 5.74 5.80 -8.83
CA SER A 212 6.73 5.59 -7.77
C SER A 212 6.17 5.90 -6.39
N THR A 213 5.35 6.96 -6.28
CA THR A 213 4.68 7.36 -5.03
C THR A 213 3.71 6.27 -4.57
N ASN A 214 2.83 5.80 -5.46
CA ASN A 214 1.89 4.72 -5.14
C ASN A 214 2.62 3.42 -4.73
N CYS A 215 3.62 3.00 -5.50
CA CYS A 215 4.49 1.85 -5.19
C CYS A 215 5.20 2.00 -3.84
N GLY A 216 5.70 3.19 -3.51
CA GLY A 216 6.35 3.47 -2.24
C GLY A 216 5.39 3.39 -1.05
N VAL A 217 4.19 3.96 -1.17
CA VAL A 217 3.14 3.89 -0.13
C VAL A 217 2.70 2.45 0.08
N TYR A 218 2.48 1.70 -1.00
CA TYR A 218 2.12 0.29 -0.92
C TYR A 218 3.20 -0.56 -0.26
N SER A 219 4.46 -0.35 -0.64
CA SER A 219 5.60 -1.03 -0.02
C SER A 219 5.65 -0.78 1.48
N LEU A 220 5.40 0.45 1.92
CA LEU A 220 5.35 0.80 3.33
C LEU A 220 4.19 0.10 4.05
N ILE A 221 2.99 0.08 3.45
CA ILE A 221 1.82 -0.65 3.99
C ILE A 221 2.17 -2.12 4.19
N ALA A 222 2.67 -2.79 3.15
CA ALA A 222 3.02 -4.21 3.21
C ALA A 222 4.05 -4.49 4.31
N THR A 223 5.10 -3.66 4.40
CA THR A 223 6.12 -3.76 5.44
C THR A 223 5.54 -3.59 6.84
N CYS A 224 4.77 -2.53 7.08
CA CYS A 224 4.20 -2.25 8.40
C CYS A 224 3.19 -3.33 8.81
N VAL A 225 2.27 -3.72 7.94
CA VAL A 225 1.25 -4.71 8.30
C VAL A 225 1.87 -6.09 8.52
N MET A 226 2.79 -6.53 7.67
CA MET A 226 3.47 -7.82 7.86
C MET A 226 4.31 -7.85 9.14
N HIS A 227 4.90 -6.72 9.53
CA HIS A 227 5.54 -6.61 10.84
C HIS A 227 4.52 -6.71 11.97
N GLY A 228 3.35 -6.10 11.84
CA GLY A 228 2.23 -6.28 12.78
C GLY A 228 1.83 -7.75 12.93
N CYS A 229 1.67 -8.48 11.82
CA CYS A 229 1.38 -9.92 11.82
C CYS A 229 2.47 -10.69 12.58
N CYS A 230 3.74 -10.36 12.33
CA CYS A 230 4.87 -10.96 13.01
C CYS A 230 4.82 -10.75 14.53
N LEU A 231 4.42 -9.57 15.01
CA LEU A 231 4.34 -9.31 16.45
C LEU A 231 3.31 -10.22 17.12
N PHE A 232 2.15 -10.43 16.48
CA PHE A 232 1.16 -11.39 16.97
C PHE A 232 1.66 -12.83 16.92
N GLU A 233 2.37 -13.21 15.86
CA GLU A 233 2.96 -14.55 15.74
C GLU A 233 4.01 -14.83 16.84
N VAL A 234 4.86 -13.86 17.16
CA VAL A 234 5.82 -13.95 18.27
C VAL A 234 5.10 -14.10 19.61
N VAL A 235 4.04 -13.33 19.85
CA VAL A 235 3.21 -13.45 21.05
C VAL A 235 2.59 -14.84 21.14
N ARG A 236 2.02 -15.34 20.04
CA ARG A 236 1.43 -16.68 19.96
C ARG A 236 2.46 -17.77 20.31
N ARG A 237 3.66 -17.71 19.73
CA ARG A 237 4.76 -18.66 20.00
C ARG A 237 5.20 -18.65 21.47
N LYS A 238 5.35 -17.44 22.05
CA LYS A 238 5.67 -17.31 23.47
C LYS A 238 4.56 -17.86 24.38
N MET A 239 3.32 -17.78 23.92
CA MET A 239 2.17 -18.35 24.61
C MET A 239 2.18 -19.88 24.59
N GLU A 240 2.43 -20.48 23.43
CA GLU A 240 2.51 -21.95 23.25
C GLU A 240 3.65 -22.58 24.07
N THR A 241 4.74 -21.84 24.27
CA THR A 241 5.92 -22.28 25.05
C THR A 241 5.90 -21.80 26.50
N ILE A 242 4.79 -21.22 26.98
CA ILE A 242 4.76 -20.59 28.30
C ILE A 242 4.93 -21.59 29.45
N LEU A 243 4.56 -22.85 29.26
CA LEU A 243 4.72 -23.91 30.27
C LEU A 243 5.99 -24.76 30.09
N SER A 244 6.75 -24.60 29.00
CA SER A 244 7.89 -25.48 28.68
C SER A 244 9.02 -25.42 29.71
N ASN A 245 9.19 -24.27 30.37
CA ASN A 245 10.26 -24.05 31.36
C ASN A 245 9.75 -24.20 32.80
N GLY A 246 8.64 -24.92 33.00
CA GLY A 246 7.98 -25.09 34.29
C GLY A 246 7.09 -23.91 34.67
N THR A 247 6.54 -23.97 35.88
CA THR A 247 5.64 -22.97 36.47
C THR A 247 6.38 -21.92 37.31
N ASP A 248 7.67 -22.12 37.55
CA ASP A 248 8.52 -21.15 38.22
C ASP A 248 8.55 -19.86 37.40
N ASP A 249 8.31 -18.72 38.06
CA ASP A 249 8.33 -17.39 37.43
C ASP A 249 7.28 -17.19 36.30
N LEU A 250 6.28 -18.08 36.19
CA LEU A 250 5.20 -18.02 35.22
C LEU A 250 4.46 -16.67 35.23
N HIS A 251 4.29 -16.06 36.40
CA HIS A 251 3.65 -14.76 36.53
C HIS A 251 4.42 -13.66 35.79
N ARG A 252 5.75 -13.62 35.91
CA ARG A 252 6.60 -12.65 35.21
C ARG A 252 6.60 -12.91 33.72
N ARG A 253 6.75 -14.17 33.31
CA ARG A 253 6.75 -14.58 31.88
C ARG A 253 5.43 -14.22 31.20
N LEU A 254 4.30 -14.49 31.85
CA LEU A 254 2.99 -14.10 31.34
C LEU A 254 2.84 -12.57 31.27
N GLY A 255 3.35 -11.84 32.27
CA GLY A 255 3.43 -10.37 32.23
C GLY A 255 4.15 -9.86 30.98
N GLN A 256 5.28 -10.46 30.61
CA GLN A 256 6.04 -10.12 29.40
C GLN A 256 5.25 -10.43 28.12
N VAL A 257 4.56 -11.58 28.06
CA VAL A 257 3.72 -11.94 26.91
C VAL A 257 2.55 -10.96 26.74
N ILE A 258 1.91 -10.56 27.84
CA ILE A 258 0.83 -9.56 27.84
C ILE A 258 1.36 -8.21 27.35
N GLU A 259 2.55 -7.79 27.81
CA GLU A 259 3.16 -6.56 27.35
C GLU A 259 3.43 -6.59 25.84
N HIS A 260 3.96 -7.70 25.31
CA HIS A 260 4.18 -7.88 23.87
C HIS A 260 2.85 -7.88 23.09
N HIS A 261 1.80 -8.50 23.63
CA HIS A 261 0.47 -8.50 23.02
C HIS A 261 -0.10 -7.08 22.94
N ILE A 262 0.02 -6.29 24.02
CA ILE A 262 -0.42 -4.89 24.04
C ILE A 262 0.39 -4.05 23.05
N GLN A 263 1.70 -4.29 22.93
CA GLN A 263 2.54 -3.60 21.94
C GLN A 263 2.11 -3.92 20.51
N ALA A 264 1.83 -5.19 20.19
CA ALA A 264 1.33 -5.61 18.88
C ALA A 264 -0.01 -4.94 18.53
N ILE A 265 -0.95 -4.92 19.48
CA ILE A 265 -2.24 -4.23 19.34
C ILE A 265 -2.05 -2.73 19.06
N ARG A 266 -1.24 -2.04 19.87
CA ARG A 266 -0.98 -0.59 19.70
C ARG A 266 -0.34 -0.29 18.34
N PHE A 267 0.53 -1.18 17.88
CA PHE A 267 1.17 -1.06 16.58
C PHE A 267 0.14 -1.17 15.44
N ALA A 268 -0.75 -2.17 15.50
CA ALA A 268 -1.84 -2.34 14.53
C ALA A 268 -2.82 -1.14 14.54
N GLU A 269 -3.19 -0.64 15.72
CA GLU A 269 -4.04 0.55 15.87
C GLU A 269 -3.39 1.81 15.27
N MET A 270 -2.06 1.96 15.41
CA MET A 270 -1.34 3.08 14.82
C MET A 270 -1.30 3.00 13.29
N ILE A 271 -1.15 1.79 12.73
CA ILE A 271 -1.21 1.55 11.27
C ILE A 271 -2.60 1.95 10.76
N GLU A 272 -3.66 1.44 11.37
CA GLU A 272 -5.04 1.76 10.99
C GLU A 272 -5.27 3.27 11.03
N LYS A 273 -4.94 3.92 12.14
CA LYS A 273 -5.14 5.36 12.30
C LYS A 273 -4.37 6.18 11.27
N SER A 274 -3.18 5.75 10.89
CA SER A 274 -2.30 6.50 9.98
C SER A 274 -2.64 6.28 8.50
N LEU A 275 -3.25 5.14 8.16
CA LEU A 275 -3.41 4.69 6.77
C LEU A 275 -4.87 4.40 6.38
N ASN A 276 -5.86 4.58 7.26
CA ASN A 276 -7.26 4.31 6.96
C ASN A 276 -7.83 5.05 5.73
N ILE A 277 -7.43 6.32 5.52
CA ILE A 277 -7.82 7.09 4.32
C ILE A 277 -7.15 6.51 3.08
N VAL A 278 -5.88 6.08 3.18
CA VAL A 278 -5.18 5.41 2.07
C VAL A 278 -5.89 4.12 1.69
N PHE A 279 -6.32 3.34 2.69
CA PHE A 279 -7.07 2.11 2.45
C PHE A 279 -8.44 2.37 1.81
N LEU A 280 -9.16 3.42 2.24
CA LEU A 280 -10.40 3.83 1.60
C LEU A 280 -10.18 4.21 0.13
N CYS A 281 -9.15 5.01 -0.14
CA CYS A 281 -8.76 5.37 -1.49
C CYS A 281 -8.44 4.14 -2.35
N GLU A 282 -7.81 3.12 -1.78
CA GLU A 282 -7.53 1.88 -2.50
C GLU A 282 -8.81 1.12 -2.83
N MET A 283 -9.65 0.86 -1.83
CA MET A 283 -10.87 0.07 -2.03
C MET A 283 -11.85 0.76 -3.00
N VAL A 284 -12.23 2.00 -2.70
CA VAL A 284 -13.23 2.73 -3.50
C VAL A 284 -12.63 3.20 -4.82
N GLY A 285 -11.41 3.74 -4.78
CA GLY A 285 -10.76 4.29 -5.95
C GLY A 285 -10.43 3.22 -7.00
N CYS A 286 -9.90 2.07 -6.58
CA CYS A 286 -9.67 0.96 -7.50
C CYS A 286 -10.98 0.38 -8.04
N THR A 287 -12.07 0.33 -7.26
CA THR A 287 -13.39 -0.10 -7.77
C THR A 287 -13.82 0.73 -8.99
N VAL A 288 -13.71 2.06 -8.87
CA VAL A 288 -14.04 2.99 -9.95
C VAL A 288 -13.10 2.80 -11.15
N ILE A 289 -11.79 2.69 -10.91
CA ILE A 289 -10.80 2.48 -11.98
C ILE A 289 -11.05 1.15 -12.71
N ILE A 290 -11.25 0.05 -11.98
CA ILE A 290 -11.53 -1.27 -12.54
C ILE A 290 -12.76 -1.22 -13.44
N CYS A 291 -13.84 -0.59 -12.99
CA CYS A 291 -15.06 -0.43 -13.77
C CYS A 291 -14.81 0.25 -15.13
N PHE A 292 -14.01 1.32 -15.16
CA PHE A 292 -13.66 2.00 -16.42
C PHE A 292 -12.70 1.18 -17.29
N LEU A 293 -11.79 0.41 -16.69
CA LEU A 293 -10.91 -0.50 -17.42
C LEU A 293 -11.69 -1.66 -18.07
N GLU A 294 -12.67 -2.23 -17.37
CA GLU A 294 -13.59 -3.26 -17.91
C GLU A 294 -14.37 -2.73 -19.12
N PHE A 295 -14.89 -1.51 -19.02
CA PHE A 295 -15.51 -0.83 -20.16
C PHE A 295 -14.54 -0.61 -21.33
N GLY A 296 -13.30 -0.21 -21.03
CA GLY A 296 -12.24 -0.08 -22.04
C GLY A 296 -11.96 -1.39 -22.78
N VAL A 297 -11.87 -2.51 -22.07
CA VAL A 297 -11.71 -3.85 -22.67
C VAL A 297 -12.88 -4.18 -23.60
N LEU A 298 -14.12 -3.95 -23.16
CA LEU A 298 -15.31 -4.22 -23.98
C LEU A 298 -15.30 -3.39 -25.27
N LYS A 299 -14.99 -2.10 -25.18
CA LYS A 299 -15.01 -1.21 -26.34
C LYS A 299 -13.95 -1.57 -27.38
N GLU A 300 -12.73 -1.84 -26.95
CA GLU A 300 -11.66 -2.26 -27.88
C GLU A 300 -11.90 -3.64 -28.47
N TRP A 301 -12.62 -4.53 -27.75
CA TRP A 301 -13.10 -5.80 -28.27
C TRP A 301 -14.11 -5.61 -29.40
N GLU A 302 -15.10 -4.74 -29.23
CA GLU A 302 -16.08 -4.39 -30.27
C GLU A 302 -15.42 -3.79 -31.52
N ASP A 303 -14.40 -2.95 -31.33
CA ASP A 303 -13.67 -2.30 -32.40
C ASP A 303 -12.64 -3.24 -33.09
N GLY A 304 -12.47 -4.47 -32.60
CA GLY A 304 -11.52 -5.46 -33.16
C GLY A 304 -10.03 -5.14 -32.91
N LYS A 305 -9.74 -4.21 -31.99
CA LYS A 305 -8.38 -3.71 -31.72
C LYS A 305 -7.69 -4.56 -30.63
N VAL A 306 -7.06 -5.65 -31.06
CA VAL A 306 -6.45 -6.66 -30.14
C VAL A 306 -5.36 -6.09 -29.22
N LEU A 307 -4.50 -5.20 -29.73
CA LEU A 307 -3.39 -4.64 -28.94
C LEU A 307 -3.86 -3.72 -27.80
N PRO A 308 -4.67 -2.66 -28.05
CA PRO A 308 -5.26 -1.85 -26.99
C PRO A 308 -6.08 -2.65 -25.99
N MET A 309 -6.92 -3.58 -26.47
CA MET A 309 -7.68 -4.50 -25.62
C MET A 309 -6.77 -5.27 -24.66
N GLY A 310 -5.67 -5.83 -25.15
CA GLY A 310 -4.67 -6.51 -24.33
C GLY A 310 -4.06 -5.60 -23.25
N THR A 311 -3.76 -4.35 -23.58
CA THR A 311 -3.20 -3.39 -22.61
C THR A 311 -4.20 -3.05 -21.49
N TYR A 312 -5.48 -2.83 -21.81
CA TYR A 312 -6.52 -2.60 -20.82
C TYR A 312 -6.73 -3.82 -19.93
N PHE A 313 -6.72 -5.03 -20.50
CA PHE A 313 -6.89 -6.27 -19.74
C PHE A 313 -5.73 -6.51 -18.75
N VAL A 314 -4.49 -6.23 -19.14
CA VAL A 314 -3.32 -6.30 -18.24
C VAL A 314 -3.45 -5.29 -17.11
N LEU A 315 -3.86 -4.05 -17.40
CA LEU A 315 -4.08 -3.02 -16.39
C LEU A 315 -5.19 -3.40 -15.39
N MET A 316 -6.30 -3.91 -15.91
CA MET A 316 -7.44 -4.38 -15.11
C MET A 316 -7.01 -5.50 -14.16
N THR A 317 -6.31 -6.51 -14.68
CA THR A 317 -5.78 -7.62 -13.89
C THR A 317 -4.80 -7.13 -12.81
N SER A 318 -3.94 -6.17 -13.14
CA SER A 318 -3.00 -5.54 -12.20
C SER A 318 -3.73 -4.85 -11.04
N MET A 319 -4.82 -4.11 -11.34
CA MET A 319 -5.63 -3.46 -10.31
C MET A 319 -6.37 -4.48 -9.42
N TYR A 320 -6.92 -5.55 -9.98
CA TYR A 320 -7.53 -6.63 -9.19
C TYR A 320 -6.53 -7.28 -8.24
N ILE A 321 -5.32 -7.60 -8.71
CA ILE A 321 -4.28 -8.19 -7.88
C ILE A 321 -3.86 -7.23 -6.76
N ASN A 322 -3.79 -5.93 -7.02
CA ASN A 322 -3.48 -4.94 -5.99
C ASN A 322 -4.52 -4.94 -4.85
N VAL A 323 -5.81 -4.83 -5.19
CA VAL A 323 -6.90 -4.89 -4.20
C VAL A 323 -6.92 -6.23 -3.46
N TYR A 324 -6.62 -7.33 -4.15
CA TYR A 324 -6.49 -8.64 -3.51
C TYR A 324 -5.36 -8.67 -2.48
N ILE A 325 -4.15 -8.22 -2.84
CA ILE A 325 -3.00 -8.32 -1.93
C ILE A 325 -3.21 -7.43 -0.69
N ILE A 326 -3.73 -6.20 -0.83
CA ILE A 326 -3.99 -5.34 0.34
C ILE A 326 -5.05 -5.96 1.27
N SER A 327 -6.07 -6.58 0.69
CA SER A 327 -7.12 -7.28 1.44
C SER A 327 -6.58 -8.54 2.12
N ALA A 328 -5.73 -9.31 1.45
CA ALA A 328 -5.11 -10.52 1.99
C ALA A 328 -4.15 -10.22 3.14
N ILE A 329 -3.37 -9.13 3.05
CA ILE A 329 -2.50 -8.68 4.14
C ILE A 329 -3.33 -8.21 5.35
N GLY A 330 -4.47 -7.54 5.12
CA GLY A 330 -5.42 -7.14 6.16
C GLY A 330 -6.05 -8.34 6.88
N ASP A 331 -6.55 -9.32 6.13
CA ASP A 331 -7.12 -10.55 6.69
C ASP A 331 -6.07 -11.35 7.46
N ARG A 332 -4.83 -11.42 6.96
CA ARG A 332 -3.74 -12.10 7.68
C ARG A 332 -3.46 -11.44 9.04
N LEU A 333 -3.48 -10.11 9.12
CA LEU A 333 -3.30 -9.42 10.41
C LEU A 333 -4.41 -9.76 11.40
N LYS A 334 -5.65 -9.78 10.90
CA LYS A 334 -6.82 -10.16 11.68
C LYS A 334 -6.69 -11.59 12.20
N GLU A 335 -6.36 -12.53 11.32
CA GLU A 335 -6.20 -13.96 11.64
C GLU A 335 -5.10 -14.19 12.69
N GLU A 336 -3.91 -13.59 12.52
CA GLU A 336 -2.83 -13.72 13.50
C GLU A 336 -3.19 -13.11 14.86
N SER A 337 -3.98 -12.02 14.88
CA SER A 337 -4.50 -11.43 16.11
C SER A 337 -5.51 -12.35 16.84
N GLU A 338 -6.32 -13.13 16.10
CA GLU A 338 -7.28 -14.08 16.67
C GLU A 338 -6.58 -15.31 17.27
N LYS A 339 -5.56 -15.82 16.57
CA LYS A 339 -4.79 -17.00 16.99
C LYS A 339 -4.09 -16.83 18.35
N VAL A 340 -3.81 -15.61 18.78
CA VAL A 340 -3.30 -15.34 20.15
C VAL A 340 -4.32 -15.75 21.22
N GLY A 341 -5.61 -15.54 20.97
CA GLY A 341 -6.68 -15.97 21.87
C GLY A 341 -6.84 -17.48 21.89
N GLU A 342 -6.75 -18.10 20.71
CA GLU A 342 -6.79 -19.55 20.55
C GLU A 342 -5.63 -20.25 21.28
N SER A 343 -4.39 -19.78 21.10
CA SER A 343 -3.23 -20.35 21.81
C SER A 343 -3.33 -20.14 23.32
N SER A 344 -3.93 -19.03 23.77
CA SER A 344 -4.20 -18.79 25.19
C SER A 344 -5.24 -19.74 25.77
N TYR A 345 -6.24 -20.15 24.96
CA TYR A 345 -7.28 -21.09 25.36
C TYR A 345 -6.76 -22.52 25.50
N PHE A 346 -5.82 -22.93 24.64
CA PHE A 346 -5.25 -24.29 24.62
C PHE A 346 -4.20 -24.56 25.71
N ILE A 347 -3.81 -23.54 26.48
CA ILE A 347 -2.99 -23.76 27.68
C ILE A 347 -3.78 -24.61 28.68
N GLU A 348 -3.09 -25.49 29.41
CA GLU A 348 -3.67 -26.31 30.49
C GLU A 348 -4.05 -25.46 31.72
N TRP A 349 -4.95 -24.50 31.54
CA TRP A 349 -5.34 -23.49 32.53
C TRP A 349 -5.94 -24.10 33.80
N TYR A 350 -6.49 -25.33 33.72
CA TYR A 350 -7.03 -26.07 34.86
C TYR A 350 -5.94 -26.53 35.85
N ASN A 351 -4.67 -26.56 35.43
CA ASN A 351 -3.52 -26.89 36.28
C ASN A 351 -2.83 -25.64 36.86
N LEU A 352 -3.33 -24.43 36.55
CA LEU A 352 -2.67 -23.17 36.89
C LEU A 352 -3.32 -22.45 38.07
N PRO A 353 -2.56 -21.64 38.84
CA PRO A 353 -3.14 -20.89 39.93
C PRO A 353 -4.12 -19.81 39.43
N THR A 354 -5.14 -19.51 40.23
CA THR A 354 -6.31 -18.72 39.84
C THR A 354 -5.97 -17.32 39.32
N ASN A 355 -4.91 -16.71 39.84
CA ASN A 355 -4.40 -15.42 39.37
C ASN A 355 -3.92 -15.48 37.90
N ILE A 356 -3.22 -16.55 37.52
CA ILE A 356 -2.75 -16.78 36.14
C ILE A 356 -3.93 -17.01 35.21
N VAL A 357 -4.91 -17.83 35.62
CA VAL A 357 -6.13 -18.08 34.86
C VAL A 357 -6.90 -16.78 34.59
N GLY A 358 -6.97 -15.86 35.56
CA GLY A 358 -7.58 -14.54 35.36
C GLY A 358 -6.93 -13.74 34.23
N TYR A 359 -5.59 -13.75 34.12
CA TYR A 359 -4.88 -13.10 33.03
C TYR A 359 -5.13 -13.76 31.66
N LEU A 360 -5.19 -15.09 31.61
CA LEU A 360 -5.52 -15.83 30.39
C LEU A 360 -6.93 -15.48 29.88
N ILE A 361 -7.91 -15.41 30.77
CA ILE A 361 -9.28 -15.01 30.43
C ILE A 361 -9.30 -13.61 29.83
N LEU A 362 -8.57 -12.65 30.42
CA LEU A 362 -8.47 -11.29 29.89
C LEU A 362 -7.84 -11.26 28.49
N MET A 363 -6.79 -12.07 28.25
CA MET A 363 -6.20 -12.20 26.93
C MET A 363 -7.18 -12.77 25.91
N ILE A 364 -7.90 -13.84 26.24
CA ILE A 364 -8.91 -14.46 25.36
C ILE A 364 -10.01 -13.45 25.02
N ILE A 365 -10.55 -12.76 26.03
CA ILE A 365 -11.58 -11.72 25.83
C ILE A 365 -11.06 -10.60 24.93
N ARG A 366 -9.80 -10.16 25.12
CA ARG A 366 -9.20 -9.12 24.28
C ARG A 366 -8.98 -9.62 22.85
N SER A 367 -8.50 -10.84 22.64
CA SER A 367 -8.28 -11.42 21.31
C SER A 367 -9.59 -11.72 20.58
N GLY A 368 -10.71 -11.88 21.30
CA GLY A 368 -12.06 -11.92 20.72
C GLY A 368 -12.49 -10.62 20.03
N ARG A 369 -11.73 -9.53 20.20
CA ARG A 369 -11.82 -8.30 19.39
C ARG A 369 -10.57 -8.18 18.53
N PRO A 370 -10.50 -8.85 17.37
CA PRO A 370 -9.28 -8.92 16.59
C PRO A 370 -8.83 -7.56 16.09
N SER A 371 -7.53 -7.41 15.87
CA SER A 371 -6.95 -6.17 15.34
C SER A 371 -7.22 -6.11 13.83
N THR A 372 -8.27 -5.40 13.44
CA THR A 372 -8.65 -5.21 12.04
C THR A 372 -8.15 -3.88 11.49
N LEU A 373 -7.79 -3.87 10.21
CA LEU A 373 -7.55 -2.63 9.47
C LEU A 373 -8.85 -2.23 8.77
N THR A 374 -9.20 -0.94 8.85
CA THR A 374 -10.44 -0.44 8.25
C THR A 374 -10.20 0.65 7.22
N ALA A 375 -11.02 0.65 6.17
CA ALA A 375 -11.13 1.72 5.20
C ALA A 375 -12.04 2.81 5.77
N ALA A 376 -11.42 3.83 6.39
CA ALA A 376 -12.09 4.94 7.07
C ALA A 376 -13.22 4.52 8.05
N LYS A 377 -13.09 3.35 8.70
CA LYS A 377 -14.10 2.75 9.61
C LYS A 377 -15.43 2.36 8.95
N ILE A 378 -15.48 2.33 7.62
CA ILE A 378 -16.69 1.95 6.86
C ILE A 378 -16.65 0.47 6.51
N PHE A 379 -15.48 -0.03 6.08
CA PHE A 379 -15.28 -1.42 5.65
C PHE A 379 -14.00 -2.00 6.24
N ASP A 380 -14.03 -3.28 6.60
CA ASP A 380 -12.83 -4.01 7.00
C ASP A 380 -12.01 -4.42 5.78
N LEU A 381 -10.68 -4.27 5.86
CA LEU A 381 -9.76 -4.77 4.84
C LEU A 381 -9.69 -6.28 4.97
N SER A 382 -10.46 -6.95 4.12
CA SER A 382 -10.67 -8.40 4.16
C SER A 382 -10.88 -8.95 2.76
N LEU A 383 -10.70 -10.26 2.58
CA LEU A 383 -11.03 -10.95 1.34
C LEU A 383 -12.52 -10.80 0.99
N GLN A 384 -13.39 -10.65 1.98
CA GLN A 384 -14.79 -10.28 1.76
C GLN A 384 -14.90 -8.88 1.13
N GLY A 385 -14.14 -7.90 1.61
CA GLY A 385 -14.05 -6.57 1.00
C GLY A 385 -13.60 -6.62 -0.45
N PHE A 386 -12.60 -7.44 -0.79
CA PHE A 386 -12.19 -7.68 -2.18
C PHE A 386 -13.35 -8.23 -3.03
N CYS A 387 -14.08 -9.23 -2.54
CA CYS A 387 -15.24 -9.77 -3.24
C CYS A 387 -16.32 -8.70 -3.49
N GLU A 388 -16.55 -7.80 -2.54
CA GLU A 388 -17.47 -6.68 -2.71
C GLU A 388 -16.97 -5.67 -3.75
N VAL A 389 -15.65 -5.41 -3.82
CA VAL A 389 -15.05 -4.60 -4.90
C VAL A 389 -15.32 -5.23 -6.26
N CYS A 390 -15.09 -6.54 -6.44
CA CYS A 390 -15.35 -7.24 -7.70
C CYS A 390 -16.84 -7.20 -8.10
N LYS A 391 -17.75 -7.38 -7.14
CA LYS A 391 -19.19 -7.31 -7.40
C LYS A 391 -19.63 -5.90 -7.79
N THR A 392 -19.15 -4.90 -7.06
CA THR A 392 -19.53 -3.50 -7.28
C THR A 392 -18.95 -2.97 -8.59
N SER A 393 -17.70 -3.27 -8.94
CA SER A 393 -17.12 -2.91 -10.24
C SER A 393 -17.93 -3.50 -11.39
N ALA A 394 -18.25 -4.80 -11.34
CA ALA A 394 -19.05 -5.48 -12.34
C ALA A 394 -20.49 -4.93 -12.43
N ALA A 395 -21.09 -4.54 -11.30
CA ALA A 395 -22.42 -3.92 -11.27
C ALA A 395 -22.41 -2.54 -11.95
N TYR A 396 -21.44 -1.68 -11.61
CA TYR A 396 -21.27 -0.38 -12.27
C TYR A 396 -20.92 -0.53 -13.75
N PHE A 397 -20.10 -1.50 -14.12
CA PHE A 397 -19.80 -1.81 -15.52
C PHE A 397 -21.07 -2.18 -16.28
N ASN A 398 -21.92 -3.05 -15.72
CA ASN A 398 -23.20 -3.41 -16.35
C ASN A 398 -24.14 -2.20 -16.50
N PHE A 399 -24.17 -1.32 -15.49
CA PHE A 399 -24.95 -0.07 -15.57
C PHE A 399 -24.44 0.84 -16.69
N ILE A 400 -23.12 1.06 -16.76
CA ILE A 400 -22.50 1.86 -17.83
C ILE A 400 -22.83 1.25 -19.19
N ARG A 401 -22.66 -0.07 -19.33
CA ARG A 401 -22.95 -0.79 -20.57
C ARG A 401 -24.39 -0.55 -21.02
N ALA A 402 -25.36 -0.69 -20.12
CA ALA A 402 -26.78 -0.49 -20.40
C ALA A 402 -27.13 0.96 -20.80
N MET A 403 -26.36 1.95 -20.36
CA MET A 403 -26.53 3.35 -20.76
C MET A 403 -25.86 3.67 -22.10
N THR A 404 -24.88 2.88 -22.51
CA THR A 404 -24.09 3.09 -23.74
C THR A 404 -24.58 2.26 -24.94
N THR A 405 -25.35 1.19 -24.69
CA THR A 405 -26.08 0.40 -25.69
C THR A 405 -27.45 1.02 -25.95
#